data_AF-A0A6G8J6X4-F1
#
_entry.id   AF-A0A6G8J6X4-F1
#
_cell.length_a   1.000
_cell.length_b   1.000
_cell.length_c   1.000
_cell.angle_alpha   90.00
_cell.angle_beta   90.00
_cell.angle_gamma   90.00
#
_symmetry.space_group_name_H-M   'P 1'
#
loop_
_entity.id
_entity.type
_entity.pdbx_description
1 polymer ?
#
loop_
_entity_poly.entity_id
_entity_poly.type
_entity_poly.pdbx_seq_one_letter_code
_entity_poly.pdbx_strand_id
1 'polypeptide(L)'
;MSLENFNQLKAKFTEQEKHVIAIQSELTKNGNILQALKNELDEMIQRQKNKLAETGELSADEYVELKQKDAGYKARIEYYQALNTELEEKLYQAKDALYLMREKLKQDRGEYLYQQANAMLETLFNDKQAELAQIYGYLAQSKRIEPSYLIGETQQKAVMRYLFEQFEKRINTESKLDEILTLSSPVLADFCPKSPTQKHLESFNQNPKGFAALFQNLQ
;
A
#
# COMPACT_ATOMS: atom_id res chain seq x y z
N MET A 1 -18.04 6.38 13.65
CA MET A 1 -17.77 4.93 13.48
C MET A 1 -17.51 4.29 14.85
N SER A 2 -17.85 3.01 15.09
CA SER A 2 -17.48 2.31 16.34
C SER A 2 -16.10 1.66 16.24
N LEU A 3 -15.44 1.45 17.39
CA LEU A 3 -14.16 0.74 17.46
C LEU A 3 -14.26 -0.70 16.93
N GLU A 4 -15.39 -1.36 17.19
CA GLU A 4 -15.65 -2.72 16.69
C GLU A 4 -15.69 -2.76 15.16
N ASN A 5 -16.40 -1.81 14.53
CA ASN A 5 -16.45 -1.71 13.06
C ASN A 5 -15.06 -1.43 12.48
N PHE A 6 -14.28 -0.54 13.12
CA PHE A 6 -12.91 -0.26 12.71
C PHE A 6 -12.03 -1.53 12.77
N ASN A 7 -12.12 -2.30 13.86
CA ASN A 7 -11.35 -3.54 14.03
C ASN A 7 -11.73 -4.61 13.00
N GLN A 8 -13.02 -4.74 12.67
CA GLN A 8 -13.47 -5.65 11.62
C GLN A 8 -12.92 -5.27 10.23
N LEU A 9 -12.90 -3.97 9.91
CA LEU A 9 -12.32 -3.48 8.66
C LEU A 9 -10.79 -3.66 8.64
N LYS A 10 -10.11 -3.44 9.76
CA LYS A 10 -8.66 -3.69 9.90
C LYS A 10 -8.32 -5.17 9.73
N ALA A 11 -9.15 -6.09 10.22
CA ALA A 11 -8.97 -7.52 10.01
C ALA A 11 -9.10 -7.89 8.52
N LYS A 12 -10.11 -7.35 7.82
CA LYS A 12 -10.26 -7.55 6.36
C LYS A 12 -9.07 -6.98 5.58
N PHE A 13 -8.55 -5.83 5.99
CA PHE A 13 -7.33 -5.25 5.41
C PHE A 13 -6.12 -6.15 5.57
N THR A 14 -5.94 -6.71 6.77
CA THR A 14 -4.84 -7.65 7.05
C THR A 14 -4.95 -8.92 6.21
N GLU A 15 -6.17 -9.42 6.00
CA GLU A 15 -6.39 -10.59 5.15
C GLU A 15 -6.11 -10.31 3.67
N GLN A 16 -6.53 -9.14 3.18
CA GLN A 16 -6.20 -8.69 1.83
C GLN A 16 -4.69 -8.51 1.66
N GLU A 17 -3.98 -8.04 2.69
CA GLU A 17 -2.52 -7.92 2.66
C GLU A 17 -1.84 -9.29 2.50
N LYS A 18 -2.29 -10.31 3.24
CA LYS A 18 -1.81 -11.69 3.06
C LYS A 18 -2.08 -12.20 1.63
N HIS A 19 -3.23 -11.86 1.06
CA HIS A 19 -3.54 -12.23 -0.32
C HIS A 19 -2.55 -11.62 -1.32
N VAL A 20 -2.18 -10.34 -1.13
CA VAL A 20 -1.15 -9.70 -1.97
C VAL A 20 0.21 -10.38 -1.80
N ILE A 21 0.61 -10.71 -0.56
CA ILE A 21 1.87 -11.42 -0.29
C ILE A 21 1.88 -12.81 -0.97
N ALA A 22 0.76 -13.51 -0.97
CA ALA A 22 0.64 -14.80 -1.64
C ALA A 22 0.88 -14.69 -3.16
N ILE A 23 0.29 -13.68 -3.82
CA ILE A 23 0.50 -13.43 -5.25
C ILE A 23 1.97 -13.06 -5.53
N GLN A 24 2.59 -12.23 -4.68
CA GLN A 24 4.02 -11.90 -4.81
C GLN A 24 4.90 -13.15 -4.73
N SER A 25 4.62 -14.03 -3.78
CA SER A 25 5.34 -15.30 -3.65
C SER A 25 5.16 -16.19 -4.88
N GLU A 26 3.95 -16.25 -5.43
CA GLU A 26 3.65 -17.01 -6.65
C GLU A 26 4.43 -16.46 -7.85
N LEU A 27 4.48 -15.13 -8.01
CA LEU A 27 5.24 -14.46 -9.07
C LEU A 27 6.75 -14.72 -8.94
N THR A 28 7.31 -14.68 -7.73
CA THR A 28 8.72 -15.04 -7.50
C THR A 28 9.00 -16.50 -7.85
N LYS A 29 8.14 -17.42 -7.42
CA LYS A 29 8.27 -18.86 -7.76
C LYS A 29 8.24 -19.06 -9.27
N ASN A 30 7.32 -18.39 -9.95
CA ASN A 30 7.18 -18.47 -11.40
C ASN A 30 8.41 -17.92 -12.14
N GLY A 31 8.95 -16.80 -11.67
CA GLY A 31 10.21 -16.23 -12.17
C GLY A 31 11.39 -17.19 -12.03
N ASN A 32 11.49 -17.91 -10.90
CA ASN A 32 12.54 -18.91 -10.70
C ASN A 32 12.41 -20.10 -11.65
N ILE A 33 11.18 -20.61 -11.87
CA ILE A 33 10.92 -21.69 -12.83
C ILE A 33 11.30 -21.26 -14.24
N LEU A 34 10.89 -20.05 -14.63
CA LEU A 34 11.20 -19.49 -15.95
C LEU A 34 12.71 -19.32 -16.18
N GLN A 35 13.45 -18.89 -15.15
CA GLN A 35 14.90 -18.80 -15.24
C GLN A 35 15.55 -20.19 -15.35
N ALA A 36 15.08 -21.18 -14.58
CA ALA A 36 15.56 -22.56 -14.68
C ALA A 36 15.35 -23.14 -16.08
N LEU A 37 14.16 -22.97 -16.67
CA LEU A 37 13.86 -23.45 -18.02
C LEU A 37 14.73 -22.79 -19.10
N LYS A 38 15.04 -21.49 -18.97
CA LYS A 38 15.97 -20.80 -19.87
C LYS A 38 17.39 -21.37 -19.75
N ASN A 39 17.86 -21.57 -18.53
CA ASN A 39 19.18 -22.16 -18.29
C ASN A 39 19.26 -23.60 -18.84
N GLU A 40 18.23 -24.42 -18.62
CA GLU A 40 18.16 -25.79 -19.16
C GLU A 40 18.16 -25.81 -20.69
N LEU A 41 17.43 -24.89 -21.33
CA LEU A 41 17.44 -24.74 -22.78
C LEU A 41 18.83 -24.33 -23.30
N ASP A 42 19.47 -23.35 -22.67
CA ASP A 42 20.81 -22.89 -23.03
C ASP A 42 21.86 -23.99 -22.85
N GLU A 43 21.81 -24.72 -21.74
CA GLU A 43 22.69 -25.88 -21.51
C GLU A 43 22.49 -26.96 -22.56
N MET A 44 21.24 -27.28 -22.90
CA MET A 44 20.94 -28.26 -23.96
C MET A 44 21.52 -27.79 -25.29
N ILE A 45 21.32 -26.53 -25.68
CA ILE A 45 21.88 -25.97 -26.92
C ILE A 45 23.40 -26.04 -26.91
N GLN A 46 24.05 -25.70 -25.79
CA GLN A 46 25.52 -25.75 -25.69
C GLN A 46 26.06 -27.18 -25.78
N ARG A 47 25.43 -28.15 -25.10
CA ARG A 47 25.81 -29.57 -25.21
C ARG A 47 25.75 -30.07 -26.65
N GLN A 48 24.70 -29.67 -27.39
CA GLN A 48 24.56 -30.06 -28.79
C GLN A 48 25.55 -29.35 -29.71
N LYS A 49 25.86 -28.07 -29.47
CA LYS A 49 26.93 -27.36 -30.20
C LYS A 49 28.29 -28.03 -30.00
N ASN A 50 28.61 -28.42 -28.76
CA ASN A 50 29.86 -29.11 -28.44
C ASN A 50 29.93 -30.47 -29.14
N LYS A 51 28.84 -31.25 -29.09
CA LYS A 51 28.77 -32.54 -29.78
C LYS A 51 28.95 -32.38 -31.29
N LEU A 52 28.27 -31.42 -31.91
CA LEU A 52 28.41 -31.13 -33.34
C LEU A 52 29.85 -30.73 -33.71
N ALA A 53 30.54 -29.98 -32.83
CA ALA A 53 31.94 -29.61 -33.03
C ALA A 53 32.90 -30.81 -32.89
N GLU A 54 32.55 -31.81 -32.07
CA GLU A 54 33.35 -33.03 -31.87
C GLU A 54 33.14 -34.08 -32.97
N THR A 55 31.88 -34.37 -33.33
CA THR A 55 31.53 -35.45 -34.26
C THR A 55 31.30 -35.00 -35.69
N GLY A 56 31.14 -33.69 -35.94
CA GLY A 56 30.90 -33.11 -37.27
C GLY A 56 29.50 -33.37 -37.86
N GLU A 57 28.76 -34.33 -37.31
CA GLU A 57 27.44 -34.74 -37.80
C GLU A 57 26.46 -35.04 -36.65
N LEU A 58 25.17 -34.83 -36.93
CA LEU A 58 24.02 -35.25 -36.11
C LEU A 58 23.23 -36.29 -36.91
N SER A 59 22.80 -37.37 -36.25
CA SER A 59 21.88 -38.32 -36.90
C SER A 59 20.49 -37.68 -37.10
N ALA A 60 19.70 -38.23 -38.03
CA ALA A 60 18.34 -37.77 -38.27
C ALA A 60 17.46 -37.88 -37.01
N ASP A 61 17.60 -38.98 -36.25
CA ASP A 61 16.84 -39.20 -35.01
C ASP A 61 17.25 -38.19 -33.93
N GLU A 62 18.55 -37.92 -33.80
CA GLU A 62 19.06 -36.92 -32.84
C GLU A 62 18.59 -35.50 -33.17
N TYR A 63 18.53 -35.16 -34.46
CA TYR A 63 18.00 -33.87 -34.90
C TYR A 63 16.50 -33.73 -34.57
N VAL A 64 15.71 -34.78 -34.79
CA VAL A 64 14.28 -34.77 -34.46
C VAL A 64 14.07 -34.64 -32.95
N GLU A 65 14.81 -35.40 -32.15
CA GLU A 65 14.72 -35.33 -30.68
C GLU A 65 15.11 -33.93 -30.17
N LEU A 66 16.16 -33.33 -30.75
CA LEU A 66 16.58 -31.97 -30.43
C LEU A 66 15.48 -30.94 -30.76
N LYS A 67 14.88 -31.03 -31.95
CA LYS A 67 13.79 -30.13 -32.35
C LYS A 67 12.58 -30.26 -31.44
N GLN A 68 12.22 -31.47 -31.03
CA GLN A 68 11.12 -31.70 -30.10
C GLN A 68 11.42 -31.12 -28.71
N LYS A 69 12.63 -31.31 -28.18
CA LYS A 69 13.05 -30.73 -26.89
C LYS A 69 13.08 -29.20 -26.94
N ASP A 70 13.67 -28.61 -27.98
CA ASP A 70 13.72 -27.16 -28.20
C ASP A 70 12.31 -26.55 -28.25
N ALA A 71 11.40 -27.14 -29.04
CA ALA A 71 10.02 -26.72 -29.10
C ALA A 71 9.30 -26.87 -27.75
N GLY A 72 9.53 -27.97 -27.04
CA GLY A 72 8.96 -28.21 -25.71
C GLY A 72 9.40 -27.20 -24.66
N TYR A 73 10.69 -26.84 -24.63
CA TYR A 73 11.21 -25.79 -23.74
C TYR A 73 10.65 -24.41 -24.10
N LYS A 74 10.63 -24.05 -25.38
CA LYS A 74 10.07 -22.78 -25.84
C LYS A 74 8.60 -22.63 -25.44
N ALA A 75 7.77 -23.64 -25.69
CA ALA A 75 6.36 -23.61 -25.31
C ALA A 75 6.16 -23.44 -23.79
N ARG A 76 6.98 -24.12 -22.97
CA ARG A 76 6.93 -23.94 -21.50
C ARG A 76 7.39 -22.55 -21.07
N ILE A 77 8.45 -22.02 -21.69
CA ILE A 77 8.92 -20.65 -21.42
C ILE A 77 7.83 -19.64 -21.75
N GLU A 78 7.22 -19.74 -22.93
CA GLU A 78 6.12 -18.86 -23.36
C GLU A 78 4.92 -18.95 -22.42
N TYR A 79 4.54 -20.16 -21.98
CA TYR A 79 3.50 -20.37 -20.98
C TYR A 79 3.81 -19.64 -19.67
N TYR A 80 5.03 -19.79 -19.14
CA TYR A 80 5.42 -19.15 -17.88
C TYR A 80 5.61 -17.64 -18.00
N GLN A 81 5.97 -17.13 -19.19
CA GLN A 81 5.95 -15.69 -19.50
C GLN A 81 4.52 -15.14 -19.48
N ALA A 82 3.59 -15.86 -20.11
CA ALA A 82 2.18 -15.51 -20.10
C ALA A 82 1.63 -15.50 -18.67
N LEU A 83 1.92 -16.53 -17.88
CA LEU A 83 1.51 -16.60 -16.47
C LEU A 83 2.09 -15.45 -15.62
N ASN A 84 3.34 -15.05 -15.84
CA ASN A 84 3.90 -13.88 -15.17
C ASN A 84 3.08 -12.62 -15.45
N THR A 85 2.65 -12.42 -16.69
CA THR A 85 1.85 -11.24 -17.07
C THR A 85 0.50 -11.23 -16.35
N GLU A 86 -0.17 -12.38 -16.24
CA GLU A 86 -1.42 -12.52 -15.48
C GLU A 86 -1.21 -12.26 -13.98
N LEU A 87 -0.14 -12.80 -13.41
CA LEU A 87 0.18 -12.61 -12.00
C LEU A 87 0.54 -11.15 -11.69
N GLU A 88 1.23 -10.45 -12.60
CA GLU A 88 1.53 -9.02 -12.49
C GLU A 88 0.25 -8.17 -12.49
N GLU A 89 -0.68 -8.47 -13.40
CA GLU A 89 -1.98 -7.77 -13.43
C GLU A 89 -2.80 -8.05 -12.18
N LYS A 90 -2.90 -9.32 -11.77
CA LYS A 90 -3.59 -9.73 -10.54
C LYS A 90 -2.97 -9.08 -9.30
N LEU A 91 -1.63 -9.01 -9.25
CA LEU A 91 -0.91 -8.34 -8.18
C LEU A 91 -1.23 -6.84 -8.13
N TYR A 92 -1.24 -6.18 -9.29
CA TYR A 92 -1.62 -4.77 -9.39
C TYR A 92 -3.04 -4.54 -8.87
N GLN A 93 -4.03 -5.32 -9.34
CA GLN A 93 -5.42 -5.20 -8.92
C GLN A 93 -5.57 -5.44 -7.41
N ALA A 94 -4.91 -6.45 -6.86
CA ALA A 94 -4.95 -6.75 -5.44
C ALA A 94 -4.31 -5.64 -4.58
N LYS A 95 -3.19 -5.04 -5.04
CA LYS A 95 -2.57 -3.87 -4.40
C LYS A 95 -3.45 -2.63 -4.48
N ASP A 96 -4.12 -2.39 -5.62
CA ASP A 96 -5.05 -1.26 -5.79
C ASP A 96 -6.23 -1.38 -4.83
N ALA A 97 -6.82 -2.58 -4.71
CA ALA A 97 -7.88 -2.86 -3.75
C ALA A 97 -7.41 -2.65 -2.30
N LEU A 98 -6.23 -3.15 -1.94
CA LEU A 98 -5.63 -2.97 -0.61
C LEU A 98 -5.38 -1.48 -0.32
N TYR A 99 -4.89 -0.72 -1.31
CA TYR A 99 -4.68 0.72 -1.20
C TYR A 99 -5.99 1.46 -0.91
N LEU A 100 -7.05 1.19 -1.69
CA LEU A 100 -8.36 1.81 -1.47
C LEU A 100 -8.94 1.48 -0.09
N MET A 101 -8.76 0.24 0.37
CA MET A 101 -9.16 -0.18 1.70
C MET A 101 -8.39 0.55 2.80
N ARG A 102 -7.07 0.78 2.61
CA ARG A 102 -6.24 1.57 3.52
C ARG A 102 -6.72 3.02 3.63
N GLU A 103 -6.99 3.65 2.49
CA GLU A 103 -7.42 5.06 2.48
C GLU A 103 -8.79 5.22 3.14
N LYS A 104 -9.73 4.29 2.91
CA LYS A 104 -11.00 4.26 3.62
C LYS A 104 -10.79 4.06 5.14
N LEU A 105 -9.97 3.09 5.54
CA LEU A 105 -9.64 2.87 6.96
C LEU A 105 -9.00 4.09 7.63
N LYS A 106 -8.17 4.86 6.92
CA LYS A 106 -7.60 6.12 7.44
C LYS A 106 -8.67 7.17 7.68
N GLN A 107 -9.62 7.33 6.76
CA GLN A 107 -10.74 8.25 6.90
C GLN A 107 -11.61 7.87 8.10
N ASP A 108 -12.03 6.59 8.14
CA ASP A 108 -12.81 5.99 9.21
C ASP A 108 -12.15 6.15 10.59
N ARG A 109 -10.83 5.93 10.67
CA ARG A 109 -10.03 6.19 11.88
C ARG A 109 -10.04 7.65 12.28
N GLY A 110 -9.90 8.56 11.31
CA GLY A 110 -9.92 9.99 11.55
C GLY A 110 -11.25 10.45 12.16
N GLU A 111 -12.36 9.97 11.61
CA GLU A 111 -13.70 10.25 12.17
C GLU A 111 -13.87 9.70 13.58
N TYR A 112 -13.45 8.46 13.83
CA TYR A 112 -13.51 7.86 15.16
C TYR A 112 -12.70 8.68 16.18
N LEU A 113 -11.46 9.01 15.86
CA LEU A 113 -10.58 9.80 16.73
C LEU A 113 -11.14 11.19 17.00
N TYR A 114 -11.68 11.84 15.98
CA TYR A 114 -12.33 13.14 16.12
C TYR A 114 -13.53 13.08 17.07
N GLN A 115 -14.37 12.05 16.93
CA GLN A 115 -15.52 11.83 17.82
C GLN A 115 -15.07 11.59 19.27
N GLN A 116 -14.05 10.77 19.50
CA GLN A 116 -13.51 10.53 20.83
C GLN A 116 -12.92 11.80 21.45
N ALA A 117 -12.11 12.54 20.70
CA ALA A 117 -11.49 13.78 21.16
C ALA A 117 -12.54 14.83 21.54
N ASN A 118 -13.58 15.02 20.71
CA ASN A 118 -14.65 15.96 21.02
C ASN A 118 -15.46 15.55 22.25
N ALA A 119 -15.81 14.28 22.40
CA ALA A 119 -16.52 13.81 23.59
C ALA A 119 -15.69 14.03 24.87
N MET A 120 -14.38 13.82 24.80
CA MET A 120 -13.46 14.10 25.91
C MET A 120 -13.36 15.60 26.22
N LEU A 121 -13.28 16.45 25.19
CA LEU A 121 -13.27 17.90 25.35
C LEU A 121 -14.58 18.43 25.95
N GLU A 122 -15.73 17.96 25.45
CA GLU A 122 -17.04 18.32 25.98
C GLU A 122 -17.15 17.93 27.46
N THR A 123 -16.74 16.71 27.80
CA THR A 123 -16.73 16.24 29.20
C THR A 123 -15.83 17.13 30.06
N LEU A 124 -14.60 17.40 29.61
CA LEU A 124 -13.65 18.26 30.33
C LEU A 124 -14.21 19.66 30.57
N PHE A 125 -14.79 20.29 29.55
CA PHE A 125 -15.31 21.65 29.67
C PHE A 125 -16.58 21.71 30.51
N ASN A 126 -17.45 20.70 30.43
CA ASN A 126 -18.64 20.63 31.28
C ASN A 126 -18.24 20.43 32.75
N ASP A 127 -17.29 19.54 33.03
CA ASP A 127 -16.86 19.23 34.40
C ASP A 127 -16.04 20.35 35.05
N LYS A 128 -15.33 21.16 34.26
CA LYS A 128 -14.42 22.22 34.73
C LYS A 128 -14.88 23.64 34.43
N GLN A 129 -16.13 23.80 33.98
CA GLN A 129 -16.65 25.09 33.54
C GLN A 129 -16.53 26.17 34.62
N ALA A 130 -16.91 25.85 35.86
CA ALA A 130 -16.93 26.79 36.97
C ALA A 130 -15.51 27.22 37.37
N GLU A 131 -14.57 26.28 37.49
CA GLU A 131 -13.19 26.56 37.81
C GLU A 131 -12.50 27.38 36.72
N LEU A 132 -12.74 27.06 35.44
CA LEU A 132 -12.22 27.84 34.31
C LEU A 132 -12.74 29.29 34.33
N ALA A 133 -14.03 29.48 34.62
CA ALA A 133 -14.61 30.82 34.77
C ALA A 133 -14.00 31.59 35.96
N GLN A 134 -13.77 30.92 37.09
CA GLN A 134 -13.14 31.53 38.26
C GLN A 134 -11.69 31.93 37.99
N ILE A 135 -10.91 31.06 37.33
CA ILE A 135 -9.53 31.35 36.90
C ILE A 135 -9.52 32.58 36.00
N TYR A 136 -10.39 32.61 34.98
CA TYR A 136 -10.51 33.77 34.10
C TYR A 136 -10.82 35.06 34.88
N GLY A 137 -11.78 34.99 35.81
CA GLY A 137 -12.16 36.13 36.66
C GLY A 137 -10.98 36.69 37.45
N TYR A 138 -10.19 35.83 38.10
CA TYR A 138 -8.99 36.25 38.83
C TYR A 138 -7.94 36.87 37.92
N LEU A 139 -7.66 36.26 36.76
CA LEU A 139 -6.69 36.78 35.81
C LEU A 139 -7.10 38.14 35.24
N ALA A 140 -8.36 38.29 34.84
CA ALA A 140 -8.89 39.53 34.29
C ALA A 140 -8.82 40.68 35.29
N GLN A 141 -9.02 40.42 36.58
CA GLN A 141 -8.97 41.44 37.64
C GLN A 141 -7.57 41.67 38.22
N SER A 142 -6.61 40.78 37.95
CA SER A 142 -5.26 40.84 38.54
C SER A 142 -4.42 42.05 38.11
N LYS A 143 -4.78 42.70 36.99
CA LYS A 143 -3.98 43.74 36.31
C LYS A 143 -2.54 43.32 35.94
N ARG A 144 -2.22 42.02 35.99
CA ARG A 144 -0.90 41.47 35.63
C ARG A 144 -0.78 41.08 34.16
N ILE A 145 -1.92 40.91 33.49
CA ILE A 145 -2.00 40.62 32.06
C ILE A 145 -2.50 41.89 31.39
N GLU A 146 -1.67 42.49 30.54
CA GLU A 146 -1.99 43.71 29.82
C GLU A 146 -2.24 43.40 28.34
N PRO A 147 -3.21 44.08 27.72
CA PRO A 147 -3.48 43.93 26.31
C PRO A 147 -2.39 44.61 25.48
N SER A 148 -2.05 44.02 24.34
CA SER A 148 -1.17 44.70 23.38
C SER A 148 -1.90 45.85 22.69
N TYR A 149 -1.54 47.08 23.06
CA TYR A 149 -2.06 48.32 22.46
C TYR A 149 -1.68 48.46 20.98
N LEU A 150 -0.56 47.87 20.55
CA LEU A 150 -0.06 47.95 19.18
C LEU A 150 -0.99 47.27 18.16
N ILE A 151 -1.75 46.27 18.60
CA ILE A 151 -2.68 45.50 17.75
C ILE A 151 -4.15 45.69 18.17
N GLY A 152 -4.43 46.65 19.06
CA GLY A 152 -5.78 46.88 19.59
C GLY A 152 -6.38 45.67 20.31
N GLU A 153 -5.55 44.91 21.03
CA GLU A 153 -6.01 43.72 21.76
C GLU A 153 -6.95 44.12 22.92
N THR A 154 -8.00 43.32 23.16
CA THR A 154 -8.87 43.52 24.32
C THR A 154 -8.32 42.77 25.54
N GLN A 155 -8.68 43.20 26.75
CA GLN A 155 -8.32 42.48 27.98
C GLN A 155 -8.72 41.01 27.94
N GLN A 156 -9.91 40.71 27.40
CA GLN A 156 -10.39 39.34 27.22
C GLN A 156 -9.44 38.51 26.34
N LYS A 157 -9.00 39.06 25.21
CA LYS A 157 -8.07 38.36 24.30
C LYS A 157 -6.72 38.13 24.96
N ALA A 158 -6.20 39.11 25.70
CA ALA A 158 -4.94 38.98 26.40
C ALA A 158 -4.96 37.88 27.47
N VAL A 159 -6.04 37.80 28.25
CA VAL A 159 -6.25 36.74 29.25
C VAL A 159 -6.44 35.38 28.60
N MET A 160 -7.23 35.29 27.52
CA MET A 160 -7.40 34.02 26.78
C MET A 160 -6.09 33.53 26.19
N ARG A 161 -5.28 34.42 25.57
CA ARG A 161 -3.94 34.09 25.09
C ARG A 161 -3.07 33.52 26.21
N TYR A 162 -3.02 34.19 27.36
CA TYR A 162 -2.26 33.69 28.51
C TYR A 162 -2.72 32.29 28.94
N LEU A 163 -4.04 32.05 29.01
CA LEU A 163 -4.58 30.73 29.31
C LEU A 163 -4.15 29.68 28.27
N PHE A 164 -4.23 30.00 26.98
CA PHE A 164 -3.76 29.11 25.90
C PHE A 164 -2.28 28.78 26.04
N GLU A 165 -1.41 29.77 26.30
CA GLU A 165 0.03 29.54 26.53
C GLU A 165 0.28 28.61 27.73
N GLN A 166 -0.53 28.73 28.78
CA GLN A 166 -0.44 27.84 29.95
C GLN A 166 -0.90 26.42 29.63
N PHE A 167 -1.92 26.25 28.78
CA PHE A 167 -2.36 24.93 28.30
C PHE A 167 -1.31 24.30 27.39
N GLU A 168 -0.79 25.04 26.43
CA GLU A 168 0.19 24.56 25.44
C GLU A 168 1.43 23.98 26.13
N LYS A 169 1.96 24.66 27.16
CA LYS A 169 3.12 24.19 27.95
C LYS A 169 2.89 22.87 28.68
N ARG A 170 1.63 22.46 28.87
CA ARG A 170 1.24 21.26 29.65
C ARG A 170 0.78 20.11 28.77
N ILE A 171 0.55 20.34 27.47
CA ILE A 171 0.12 19.30 26.54
C ILE A 171 1.36 18.59 26.00
N ASN A 172 1.43 17.27 26.20
CA ASN A 172 2.44 16.44 25.55
C ASN A 172 2.04 16.17 24.10
N THR A 173 2.71 16.84 23.15
CA THR A 173 2.46 16.67 21.70
C THR A 173 3.12 15.44 21.10
N GLU A 174 3.96 14.73 21.86
CA GLU A 174 4.66 13.51 21.42
C GLU A 174 3.92 12.23 21.81
N SER A 175 2.67 12.32 22.30
CA SER A 175 1.87 11.15 22.64
C SER A 175 1.65 10.27 21.42
N LYS A 176 2.01 8.99 21.52
CA LYS A 176 1.79 8.02 20.45
C LYS A 176 0.32 7.60 20.41
N LEU A 177 -0.18 7.42 19.19
CA LEU A 177 -1.47 6.78 18.95
C LEU A 177 -1.40 5.33 19.42
N ASP A 178 -2.51 4.81 19.94
CA ASP A 178 -2.66 3.39 20.26
C ASP A 178 -2.31 2.51 19.03
N GLU A 179 -1.57 1.44 19.29
CA GLU A 179 -1.16 0.46 18.28
C GLU A 179 -2.36 -0.17 17.56
N ILE A 180 -3.48 -0.34 18.28
CA ILE A 180 -4.74 -0.86 17.71
C ILE A 180 -5.23 0.06 16.57
N LEU A 181 -4.99 1.37 16.67
CA LEU A 181 -5.40 2.36 15.66
C LEU A 181 -4.30 2.65 14.62
N THR A 182 -3.13 2.01 14.75
CA THR A 182 -2.04 2.15 13.79
C THR A 182 -2.32 1.31 12.53
N LEU A 183 -2.08 1.91 11.37
CA LEU A 183 -2.29 1.33 10.04
C LEU A 183 -0.97 1.41 9.27
N SER A 184 -0.28 0.28 9.16
CA SER A 184 0.95 0.13 8.37
C SER A 184 0.80 -1.05 7.42
N SER A 185 1.33 -0.91 6.21
CA SER A 185 1.43 -2.00 5.24
C SER A 185 2.73 -1.88 4.46
N PRO A 186 3.73 -2.75 4.71
CA PRO A 186 4.98 -2.73 3.96
C PRO A 186 4.78 -3.05 2.47
N VAL A 187 3.75 -3.85 2.16
CA VAL A 187 3.42 -4.28 0.79
C VAL A 187 3.02 -3.11 -0.12
N LEU A 188 2.55 -2.01 0.48
CA LEU A 188 2.16 -0.78 -0.20
C LEU A 188 3.21 0.34 -0.15
N ALA A 189 4.42 0.10 0.37
CA ALA A 189 5.44 1.14 0.57
C ALA A 189 5.77 1.89 -0.73
N ASP A 190 5.98 1.15 -1.82
CA ASP A 190 6.34 1.69 -3.14
C ASP A 190 5.16 1.65 -4.14
N PHE A 191 3.94 1.38 -3.67
CA PHE A 191 2.80 1.23 -4.56
C PHE A 191 2.20 2.61 -4.92
N CYS A 192 2.19 2.91 -6.22
CA CYS A 192 1.51 4.07 -6.78
C CYS A 192 0.29 3.59 -7.60
N PRO A 193 -0.95 3.87 -7.17
CA PRO A 193 -2.13 3.49 -7.94
C PRO A 193 -2.18 4.29 -9.26
N LYS A 194 -2.58 3.63 -10.33
CA LYS A 194 -2.78 4.28 -11.64
C LYS A 194 -3.90 5.31 -11.55
N SER A 195 -3.68 6.44 -12.21
CA SER A 195 -4.70 7.48 -12.32
C SER A 195 -5.88 7.01 -13.18
N PRO A 196 -7.06 7.64 -13.04
CA PRO A 196 -8.21 7.34 -13.91
C PRO A 196 -7.88 7.45 -15.41
N THR A 197 -7.08 8.45 -15.79
CA THR A 197 -6.63 8.65 -17.18
C THR A 197 -5.75 7.50 -17.67
N GLN A 198 -4.84 7.00 -16.82
CA GLN A 198 -3.99 5.85 -17.16
C GLN A 198 -4.82 4.58 -17.32
N LYS A 199 -5.75 4.31 -16.40
CA LYS A 199 -6.68 3.17 -16.50
C LYS A 199 -7.51 3.24 -17.79
N HIS A 200 -8.00 4.43 -18.16
CA HIS A 200 -8.75 4.64 -19.39
C HIS A 200 -7.89 4.39 -20.65
N LEU A 201 -6.66 4.91 -20.69
CA LEU A 201 -5.75 4.72 -21.82
C LEU A 201 -5.38 3.24 -22.01
N GLU A 202 -5.17 2.51 -20.92
CA GLU A 202 -4.93 1.05 -20.96
C GLU A 202 -6.15 0.29 -21.49
N SER A 203 -7.37 0.67 -21.09
CA SER A 203 -8.59 0.02 -21.59
C SER A 203 -8.85 0.24 -23.09
N PHE A 204 -8.31 1.32 -23.65
CA PHE A 204 -8.41 1.61 -25.08
C PHE A 204 -7.37 0.85 -25.90
N ASN A 205 -6.20 0.54 -25.31
CA ASN A 205 -5.16 -0.27 -25.93
C ASN A 205 -5.47 -1.77 -25.76
N GLN A 206 -6.32 -2.31 -26.64
CA GLN A 206 -6.77 -3.71 -26.63
C GLN A 206 -5.72 -4.74 -27.10
N ASN A 207 -4.43 -4.43 -26.99
CA ASN A 207 -3.40 -5.39 -27.37
C ASN A 207 -3.44 -6.58 -26.39
N PRO A 208 -3.60 -7.81 -26.90
CA PRO A 208 -3.66 -8.99 -26.06
C PRO A 208 -2.33 -9.17 -25.33
N LYS A 209 -2.41 -9.55 -24.06
CA LYS A 209 -1.28 -9.80 -23.16
C LYS A 209 -1.50 -11.14 -22.46
N GLY A 210 -0.46 -11.64 -21.78
CA GLY A 210 -0.56 -12.87 -20.99
C GLY A 210 -1.04 -14.05 -21.82
N PHE A 211 -2.01 -14.80 -21.30
CA PHE A 211 -2.51 -15.99 -22.00
C PHE A 211 -3.26 -15.66 -23.28
N ALA A 212 -3.93 -14.49 -23.37
CA ALA A 212 -4.61 -14.09 -24.60
C ALA A 212 -3.63 -13.93 -25.77
N ALA A 213 -2.44 -13.36 -25.52
CA ALA A 213 -1.37 -13.26 -26.51
C ALA A 213 -0.82 -14.64 -26.89
N LEU A 214 -0.62 -15.52 -25.89
CA LEU A 214 -0.15 -16.88 -26.11
C LEU A 214 -1.08 -17.67 -27.04
N PHE A 215 -2.39 -17.59 -26.83
CA PHE A 215 -3.37 -18.30 -27.65
C PHE A 215 -3.47 -17.76 -29.08
N GLN A 216 -3.25 -16.47 -29.30
CA GLN A 216 -3.20 -15.90 -30.64
C GLN A 216 -1.96 -16.34 -31.42
N ASN A 217 -0.82 -16.50 -30.75
CA ASN A 217 0.42 -16.99 -31.38
C ASN A 217 0.36 -18.50 -31.75
N LEU A 218 -0.66 -19.22 -31.26
CA LEU A 218 -0.90 -20.63 -31.58
C LEU A 218 -1.86 -20.84 -32.76
N GLN A 219 -2.46 -19.77 -33.29
CA GLN A 219 -3.37 -19.78 -34.46
C GLN A 219 -2.62 -19.46 -35.75
#